data_AF-A0A175Y473-F1
#
_entry.id   AF-A0A175Y473-F1
#
_cell.length_a   1.000
_cell.length_b   1.000
_cell.length_c   1.000
_cell.angle_alpha   90.00
_cell.angle_beta   90.00
_cell.angle_gamma   90.00
#
_symmetry.space_group_name_H-M   'P 1'
#
loop_
_entity.id
_entity.type
_entity.pdbx_description
1 polymer ?
#
loop_
_entity_poly.entity_id
_entity_poly.type
_entity_poly.pdbx_seq_one_letter_code
_entity_poly.pdbx_strand_id
1 'polypeptide(L)'
;MADAAVSAGFAAWLKAEQRMLPVAVPGATRWPRGRTIAVATPFATVEGAQAEGTRLAAFYAAPLVQDRAIVVGRRADLWGRCIAVDYARYGYAPGDLVFVIGAQELDNGTTQLTVLRRLAA
;
A
#
# COMPACT_ATOMS: atom_id res chain seq x y z
N MET A 1 7.95 10.80 31.55
CA MET A 1 8.04 9.94 30.36
C MET A 1 9.43 10.13 29.79
N ALA A 2 10.32 9.15 29.95
CA ALA A 2 11.66 9.23 29.39
C ALA A 2 11.57 8.93 27.88
N ASP A 3 12.06 9.84 27.04
CA ASP A 3 12.26 9.59 25.61
C ASP A 3 13.11 8.34 25.46
N ALA A 4 12.55 7.28 24.86
CA ALA A 4 13.29 6.08 24.56
C ALA A 4 14.37 6.43 23.53
N ALA A 5 15.60 6.59 24.00
CA ALA A 5 16.72 6.98 23.17
C ALA A 5 16.89 5.95 22.03
N VAL A 6 16.68 6.39 20.80
CA VAL A 6 16.90 5.62 19.58
C VAL A 6 18.33 5.07 19.61
N SER A 7 18.49 3.75 19.59
CA SER A 7 19.82 3.12 19.69
C SER A 7 20.72 3.59 18.54
N ALA A 8 22.02 3.73 18.80
CA ALA A 8 22.96 4.22 17.78
C ALA A 8 22.95 3.37 16.49
N GLY A 9 22.75 2.05 16.61
CA GLY A 9 22.61 1.15 15.47
C GLY A 9 21.31 1.39 14.67
N PHE A 10 20.19 1.62 15.35
CA PHE A 10 18.93 1.95 14.70
C PHE A 10 18.97 3.35 14.06
N ALA A 11 19.61 4.32 14.71
CA ALA A 11 19.85 5.64 14.15
C ALA A 11 20.79 5.61 12.93
N ALA A 12 21.80 4.74 12.92
CA ALA A 12 22.68 4.54 11.76
C ALA A 12 21.94 3.87 10.59
N TRP A 13 21.08 2.89 10.87
CA TRP A 13 20.23 2.26 9.86
C TRP A 13 19.25 3.27 9.23
N LEU A 14 18.63 4.15 10.04
CA LEU A 14 17.78 5.24 9.53
C LEU A 14 18.55 6.26 8.66
N LYS A 15 19.86 6.39 8.86
CA LYS A 15 20.75 7.29 8.12
C LYS A 15 21.47 6.62 6.95
N ALA A 16 21.28 5.32 6.74
CA ALA A 16 21.96 4.60 5.67
C ALA A 16 21.51 5.11 4.29
N GLU A 17 22.47 5.26 3.38
CA GLU A 17 22.20 5.73 2.03
C GLU A 17 21.42 4.67 1.24
N GLN A 18 20.19 5.01 0.83
CA GLN A 18 19.35 4.11 0.06
C GLN A 18 19.77 4.12 -1.41
N ARG A 19 20.05 2.94 -1.96
CA ARG A 19 20.28 2.80 -3.40
C ARG A 19 18.94 2.84 -4.13
N MET A 20 18.82 3.74 -5.11
CA MET A 20 17.62 3.88 -5.93
C MET A 20 17.80 3.17 -7.27
N LEU A 21 16.78 2.41 -7.69
CA LEU A 21 16.71 1.86 -9.03
C LEU A 21 15.46 2.42 -9.73
N PRO A 22 15.60 3.25 -10.78
CA PRO A 22 14.45 3.75 -11.52
C PRO A 22 13.84 2.62 -12.36
N VAL A 23 12.52 2.45 -12.27
CA VAL A 23 11.75 1.53 -13.11
C VAL A 23 10.76 2.35 -13.92
N ALA A 24 10.99 2.47 -15.22
CA ALA A 24 10.13 3.20 -16.13
C ALA A 24 9.01 2.30 -16.69
N VAL A 25 7.79 2.81 -16.76
CA VAL A 25 6.70 2.16 -17.51
C VAL A 25 6.61 2.72 -18.93
N PRO A 26 6.32 1.90 -19.96
CA PRO A 26 6.22 2.37 -21.35
C PRO A 26 5.23 3.54 -21.59
N GLY A 27 4.22 3.69 -20.73
CA GLY A 27 3.27 4.81 -20.76
C GLY A 27 3.78 6.12 -20.14
N ALA A 28 4.91 6.11 -19.43
CA ALA A 28 5.49 7.29 -18.78
C ALA A 28 6.18 8.26 -19.76
N THR A 29 6.45 7.81 -20.99
CA THR A 29 7.23 8.53 -22.00
C THR A 29 6.56 9.83 -22.51
N ARG A 30 5.29 10.11 -22.14
CA ARG A 30 4.51 11.22 -22.75
C ARG A 30 3.67 12.08 -21.80
N TRP A 31 3.77 11.97 -20.48
CA TRP A 31 2.88 12.74 -19.58
C TRP A 31 3.59 13.87 -18.81
N PRO A 32 3.09 15.13 -18.86
CA PRO A 32 3.70 16.26 -18.16
C PRO A 32 3.48 16.27 -16.63
N ARG A 33 2.68 15.32 -16.10
CA ARG A 33 2.37 15.16 -14.66
C ARG A 33 2.50 13.70 -14.22
N GLY A 34 3.65 13.08 -14.48
CA GLY A 34 3.96 11.76 -13.92
C GLY A 34 4.04 11.81 -12.39
N ARG A 35 3.67 10.72 -11.71
CA ARG A 35 3.89 10.56 -10.28
C ARG A 35 5.14 9.71 -10.08
N THR A 36 6.11 10.23 -9.34
CA THR A 36 7.22 9.40 -8.84
C THR A 36 6.75 8.68 -7.59
N ILE A 37 6.91 7.36 -7.56
CA ILE A 37 6.63 6.53 -6.39
C ILE A 37 7.97 5.95 -5.94
N ALA A 38 8.36 6.28 -4.72
CA ALA A 38 9.54 5.71 -4.08
C ALA A 38 9.10 4.89 -2.88
N VAL A 39 9.71 3.72 -2.71
CA VAL A 39 9.53 2.88 -1.52
C VAL A 39 10.92 2.46 -1.04
N ALA A 40 11.12 2.50 0.27
CA ALA A 40 12.30 1.94 0.90
C ALA A 40 12.04 0.45 1.13
N THR A 41 12.79 -0.42 0.45
CA THR A 41 12.57 -1.87 0.53
C THR A 41 13.90 -2.60 0.63
N PRO A 42 14.01 -3.70 1.41
CA PRO A 42 15.29 -4.35 1.71
C PRO A 42 15.83 -5.25 0.58
N PHE A 43 15.64 -4.88 -0.69
CA PHE A 43 16.09 -5.75 -1.79
C PHE A 43 17.61 -5.82 -1.88
N ALA A 44 18.13 -7.04 -1.81
CA ALA A 44 19.56 -7.31 -1.96
C ALA A 44 19.99 -7.44 -3.44
N THR A 45 19.04 -7.51 -4.38
CA THR A 45 19.30 -7.75 -5.80
C THR A 45 18.57 -6.75 -6.71
N VAL A 46 19.14 -6.51 -7.89
CA VAL A 46 18.54 -5.66 -8.95
C VAL A 46 17.22 -6.27 -9.42
N GLU A 47 17.17 -7.59 -9.60
CA GLU A 47 15.96 -8.31 -10.00
C GLU A 47 14.81 -8.12 -9.01
N GLY A 48 15.08 -8.20 -7.70
CA GLY A 48 14.07 -7.95 -6.66
C GLY A 48 13.56 -6.51 -6.69
N ALA A 49 14.44 -5.54 -6.89
CA ALA A 49 14.06 -4.14 -7.05
C ALA A 49 13.21 -3.89 -8.32
N GLN A 50 13.52 -4.56 -9.43
CA GLN A 50 12.72 -4.47 -10.67
C GLN A 50 11.33 -5.09 -10.51
N ALA A 51 11.25 -6.25 -9.86
CA ALA A 51 9.98 -6.93 -9.58
C ALA A 51 9.06 -6.03 -8.73
N GLU A 52 9.60 -5.37 -7.71
CA GLU A 52 8.82 -4.43 -6.90
C GLU A 52 8.44 -3.16 -7.64
N GLY A 53 9.38 -2.58 -8.41
CA GLY A 53 9.06 -1.42 -9.25
C GLY A 53 7.91 -1.74 -10.23
N THR A 54 7.89 -2.94 -10.79
CA THR A 54 6.79 -3.43 -11.65
C THR A 54 5.49 -3.60 -10.86
N ARG A 55 5.55 -4.17 -9.67
CA ARG A 55 4.36 -4.32 -8.79
C ARG A 55 3.76 -2.96 -8.42
N LEU A 56 4.61 -2.00 -8.05
CA LEU A 56 4.18 -0.63 -7.72
C LEU A 56 3.60 0.08 -8.93
N ALA A 57 4.29 0.01 -10.06
CA ALA A 57 3.81 0.55 -11.31
C ALA A 57 2.43 -0.01 -11.66
N ALA A 58 2.24 -1.32 -11.54
CA ALA A 58 0.95 -1.96 -11.75
C ALA A 58 -0.09 -1.42 -10.75
N PHE A 59 0.23 -1.37 -9.45
CA PHE A 59 -0.71 -0.91 -8.41
C PHE A 59 -1.18 0.54 -8.61
N TYR A 60 -0.27 1.44 -8.98
CA TYR A 60 -0.54 2.87 -9.15
C TYR A 60 -0.91 3.27 -10.59
N ALA A 61 -1.00 2.31 -11.52
CA ALA A 61 -1.34 2.58 -12.93
C ALA A 61 -2.76 3.12 -13.16
N ALA A 62 -3.63 3.07 -12.14
CA ALA A 62 -5.00 3.54 -12.24
C ALA A 62 -5.36 4.46 -11.07
N PRO A 63 -6.37 5.34 -11.21
CA PRO A 63 -6.88 6.12 -10.09
C PRO A 63 -7.24 5.21 -8.91
N LEU A 64 -6.69 5.55 -7.75
CA LEU A 64 -7.01 4.87 -6.50
C LEU A 64 -8.18 5.59 -5.83
N VAL A 65 -9.18 4.82 -5.45
CA VAL A 65 -10.31 5.27 -4.63
C VAL A 65 -10.15 4.73 -3.22
N GLN A 66 -10.44 5.58 -2.25
CA GLN A 66 -10.49 5.21 -0.85
C GLN A 66 -11.94 5.03 -0.44
N ASP A 67 -12.27 3.83 0.04
CA ASP A 67 -13.60 3.51 0.58
C ASP A 67 -13.52 3.13 2.05
N ARG A 68 -14.66 3.22 2.73
CA ARG A 68 -14.83 2.73 4.10
C ARG A 68 -15.85 1.59 4.13
N ALA A 69 -15.48 0.48 4.75
CA ALA A 69 -16.34 -0.69 4.91
C ALA A 69 -16.43 -1.07 6.38
N ILE A 70 -17.64 -1.44 6.84
CA ILE A 70 -17.84 -2.00 8.17
C ILE A 70 -17.86 -3.52 8.04
N VAL A 71 -16.98 -4.21 8.77
CA VAL A 71 -16.93 -5.67 8.81
C VAL A 71 -17.23 -6.17 10.22
N VAL A 72 -17.77 -7.38 10.31
CA VAL A 72 -18.08 -8.02 11.59
C VAL A 72 -16.79 -8.44 12.30
N GLY A 73 -16.76 -8.25 13.62
CA GLY A 73 -15.66 -8.67 14.47
C GLY A 73 -14.56 -7.62 14.61
N ARG A 74 -13.59 -7.96 15.46
CA ARG A 74 -12.36 -7.21 15.73
C ARG A 74 -11.31 -7.65 14.71
N ARG A 75 -11.06 -6.81 13.71
CA ARG A 75 -10.30 -7.13 12.49
C ARG A 75 -9.12 -6.19 12.25
N ALA A 76 -8.47 -5.70 13.31
CA ALA A 76 -7.21 -4.98 13.19
C ALA A 76 -6.11 -5.78 12.47
N ASP A 77 -6.21 -7.12 12.47
CA ASP A 77 -5.32 -8.05 11.77
C ASP A 77 -5.28 -7.86 10.24
N LEU A 78 -6.33 -7.25 9.68
CA LEU A 78 -6.45 -7.00 8.25
C LEU A 78 -5.63 -5.78 7.78
N TRP A 79 -5.14 -4.93 8.68
CA TRP A 79 -4.34 -3.77 8.31
C TRP A 79 -3.08 -4.17 7.53
N GLY A 80 -2.81 -3.47 6.42
CA GLY A 80 -1.68 -3.75 5.55
C GLY A 80 -1.81 -5.02 4.70
N ARG A 81 -3.02 -5.60 4.60
CA ARG A 81 -3.28 -6.80 3.78
C ARG A 81 -4.15 -6.49 2.56
N CYS A 82 -3.99 -7.31 1.52
CA CYS A 82 -4.97 -7.42 0.46
C CYS A 82 -6.08 -8.39 0.88
N ILE A 83 -7.34 -8.00 0.66
CA ILE A 83 -8.50 -8.86 0.91
C ILE A 83 -9.39 -8.90 -0.33
N ALA A 84 -10.04 -10.04 -0.55
CA ALA A 84 -11.10 -10.14 -1.54
C ALA A 84 -12.38 -9.51 -0.98
N VAL A 85 -13.05 -8.70 -1.79
CA VAL A 85 -14.32 -8.07 -1.45
C VAL A 85 -15.43 -8.77 -2.21
N ASP A 86 -16.55 -8.96 -1.53
CA ASP A 86 -17.80 -9.41 -2.13
C ASP A 86 -18.89 -8.40 -1.77
N TYR A 87 -18.90 -7.27 -2.50
CA TYR A 87 -19.84 -6.18 -2.22
C TYR A 87 -20.28 -5.43 -3.48
N ALA A 88 -21.13 -6.09 -4.27
CA ALA A 88 -21.65 -5.59 -5.54
C ALA A 88 -22.25 -4.18 -5.49
N ARG A 89 -22.81 -3.76 -4.35
CA ARG A 89 -23.52 -2.48 -4.21
C ARG A 89 -22.65 -1.24 -4.46
N TYR A 90 -21.33 -1.34 -4.27
CA TYR A 90 -20.38 -0.24 -4.52
C TYR A 90 -19.55 -0.44 -5.80
N GLY A 91 -20.02 -1.28 -6.73
CA GLY A 91 -19.34 -1.54 -7.99
C GLY A 91 -18.08 -2.41 -7.85
N TYR A 92 -18.03 -3.22 -6.78
CA TYR A 92 -17.07 -4.31 -6.63
C TYR A 92 -17.61 -5.56 -7.34
N ALA A 93 -16.78 -6.21 -8.15
CA ALA A 93 -17.07 -7.56 -8.58
C ALA A 93 -16.66 -8.55 -7.47
N PRO A 94 -17.38 -9.67 -7.27
CA PRO A 94 -16.93 -10.71 -6.35
C PRO A 94 -15.51 -11.15 -6.69
N GLY A 95 -14.61 -11.09 -5.69
CA GLY A 95 -13.20 -11.43 -5.87
C GLY A 95 -12.28 -10.24 -6.17
N ASP A 96 -12.82 -9.03 -6.33
CA ASP A 96 -12.01 -7.82 -6.42
C ASP A 96 -11.12 -7.69 -5.18
N LEU A 97 -9.83 -7.43 -5.42
CA LEU A 97 -8.87 -7.22 -4.34
C LEU A 97 -8.81 -5.75 -3.95
N VAL A 98 -8.89 -5.48 -2.64
CA VAL A 98 -8.62 -4.17 -2.06
C VAL A 98 -7.49 -4.25 -1.05
N PHE A 99 -6.74 -3.16 -0.89
CA PHE A 99 -5.68 -3.06 0.09
C PHE A 99 -6.14 -2.26 1.31
N VAL A 100 -6.02 -2.83 2.50
CA VAL A 100 -6.47 -2.20 3.75
C VAL A 100 -5.37 -1.25 4.26
N ILE A 101 -5.67 0.05 4.29
CA ILE A 101 -4.76 1.10 4.78
C ILE A 101 -5.13 1.63 6.16
N GLY A 102 -6.30 1.27 6.67
CA GLY A 102 -6.72 1.56 8.04
C GLY A 102 -7.71 0.52 8.55
N ALA A 103 -7.63 0.20 9.84
CA ALA A 103 -8.57 -0.68 10.53
C ALA A 103 -8.85 -0.08 11.91
N GLN A 104 -10.09 0.35 12.14
CA GLN A 104 -10.54 0.91 13.41
C GLN A 104 -11.62 0.01 14.00
N GLU A 105 -11.31 -0.63 15.12
CA GLU A 105 -12.29 -1.45 15.84
C GLU A 105 -13.23 -0.55 16.64
N LEU A 106 -14.54 -0.78 16.51
CA LEU A 106 -15.60 0.02 17.12
C LEU A 106 -16.21 -0.72 18.31
N ASP A 107 -16.79 0.02 19.25
CA ASP A 107 -17.32 -0.54 20.50
C ASP A 107 -18.47 -1.54 20.29
N ASN A 108 -19.18 -1.44 19.18
CA ASN A 108 -20.25 -2.37 18.78
C ASN A 108 -19.75 -3.74 18.27
N GLY A 109 -18.45 -4.03 18.38
CA GLY A 109 -17.88 -5.32 17.97
C GLY A 109 -17.64 -5.44 16.45
N THR A 110 -17.68 -4.33 15.72
CA THR A 110 -17.32 -4.28 14.29
C THR A 110 -16.00 -3.58 14.06
N THR A 111 -15.47 -3.64 12.84
CA THR A 111 -14.28 -2.89 12.43
C THR A 111 -14.60 -2.05 11.20
N GLN A 112 -14.27 -0.77 11.26
CA GLN A 112 -14.25 0.11 10.10
C GLN A 112 -12.91 -0.03 9.38
N LEU A 113 -12.92 -0.64 8.20
CA LEU A 113 -11.78 -0.70 7.31
C LEU A 113 -11.76 0.52 6.40
N THR A 114 -10.58 1.12 6.22
CA THR A 114 -10.29 2.05 5.13
C THR A 114 -9.52 1.29 4.07
N VAL A 115 -10.09 1.16 2.88
CA VAL A 115 -9.56 0.32 1.81
C VAL A 115 -9.23 1.14 0.58
N LEU A 116 -8.15 0.77 -0.10
CA LEU A 116 -7.80 1.28 -1.42
C LEU A 116 -8.23 0.28 -2.48
N ARG A 117 -9.00 0.80 -3.44
CA ARG A 117 -9.44 0.12 -4.64
C ARG A 117 -8.83 0.80 -5.85
N ARG A 118 -8.48 0.03 -6.87
CA ARG A 118 -8.19 0.55 -8.21
C ARG A 118 -9.51 0.73 -8.96
N LEU A 119 -9.73 1.89 -9.56
CA LEU A 119 -10.74 2.00 -10.62
C LEU A 119 -10.16 1.32 -11.86
N ALA A 120 -10.94 0.46 -12.53
CA ALA A 120 -10.50 -0.20 -13.75
C ALA A 120 -9.99 0.85 -14.77
N ALA A 121 -8.97 0.49 -15.54
CA ALA A 121 -8.56 1.22 -16.73
C ALA A 121 -9.42 0.76 -17.92
#